data_AF-A0A9Q1D3K9-F1
#
_entry.id   AF-A0A9Q1D3K9-F1
#
_cell.length_a   1.000
_cell.length_b   1.000
_cell.length_c   1.000
_cell.angle_alpha   90.00
_cell.angle_beta   90.00
_cell.angle_gamma   90.00
#
_symmetry.space_group_name_H-M   'P 1'
#
loop_
_entity.id
_entity.type
_entity.pdbx_description
1 polymer ?
#
loop_
_entity_poly.entity_id
_entity_poly.type
_entity_poly.pdbx_seq_one_letter_code
_entity_poly.pdbx_strand_id
1 'polypeptide(L)'
;MIHTRILLHSLSFLILMVRVSRPVCVEVPSDTEAVLGNPMKLTCISCMKREEVNAETRVDWTYVTSNNDEIPMFLYDGQPHDVAGPFKGRLLWNGSKDLQDVSISFRNVTLNDTGTYKCEVFRQFNFDSYTPFYRGEKIINLVVREKAPQDTTALYSEIMMYVLLVFLTFWLVVEMIYCYRKISKSDEQTQDSATDYLAIPSENKENLAAPVTE
;
A
#
# COMPACT_ATOMS: atom_id res chain seq x y z
N MET A 1 -41.60 -0.57 -3.85
CA MET A 1 -41.46 -1.60 -2.80
C MET A 1 -40.51 -2.75 -3.19
N ILE A 2 -40.44 -3.16 -4.46
CA ILE A 2 -39.57 -4.27 -4.93
C ILE A 2 -38.10 -3.85 -5.03
N HIS A 3 -37.82 -2.65 -5.57
CA HIS A 3 -36.46 -2.15 -5.78
C HIS A 3 -35.68 -1.93 -4.47
N THR A 4 -36.36 -1.44 -3.43
CA THR A 4 -35.79 -1.28 -2.08
C THR A 4 -35.46 -2.61 -1.40
N ARG A 5 -36.25 -3.67 -1.66
CA ARG A 5 -35.96 -5.03 -1.15
C ARG A 5 -34.76 -5.67 -1.85
N ILE A 6 -34.61 -5.47 -3.16
CA ILE A 6 -33.46 -5.96 -3.93
C ILE A 6 -32.16 -5.29 -3.47
N LEU A 7 -32.19 -3.96 -3.29
CA LEU A 7 -31.06 -3.20 -2.74
C LEU A 7 -30.70 -3.65 -1.31
N LEU A 8 -31.69 -3.94 -0.47
CA LEU A 8 -31.44 -4.43 0.89
C LEU A 8 -30.84 -5.83 0.89
N HIS A 9 -31.30 -6.71 0.00
CA HIS A 9 -30.75 -8.06 -0.15
C HIS A 9 -29.33 -8.04 -0.74
N SER A 10 -29.05 -7.16 -1.72
CA SER A 10 -27.70 -7.03 -2.26
C SER A 10 -26.73 -6.45 -1.23
N LEU A 11 -27.17 -5.46 -0.43
CA LEU A 11 -26.37 -4.91 0.65
C LEU A 11 -26.12 -5.94 1.77
N SER A 12 -27.14 -6.71 2.14
CA SER A 12 -27.01 -7.81 3.11
C SER A 12 -26.07 -8.91 2.62
N PHE A 13 -26.11 -9.24 1.33
CA PHE A 13 -25.19 -10.21 0.73
C PHE A 13 -23.76 -9.65 0.70
N LEU A 14 -23.58 -8.37 0.37
CA LEU A 14 -22.28 -7.70 0.39
C LEU A 14 -21.66 -7.73 1.80
N ILE A 15 -22.45 -7.43 2.84
CA ILE A 15 -22.01 -7.47 4.25
C ILE A 15 -21.64 -8.90 4.67
N LEU A 16 -22.38 -9.92 4.22
CA LEU A 16 -22.06 -11.33 4.50
C LEU A 16 -20.75 -11.79 3.82
N MET A 17 -20.42 -11.20 2.67
CA MET A 17 -19.22 -11.53 1.90
C MET A 17 -17.97 -10.80 2.40
N VAL A 18 -18.13 -9.76 3.22
CA VAL A 18 -17.02 -9.15 3.99
C VAL A 18 -16.67 -10.10 5.13
N ARG A 19 -15.92 -11.16 4.82
CA ARG A 19 -15.23 -11.95 5.84
C ARG A 19 -14.21 -11.04 6.50
N VAL A 20 -14.38 -10.82 7.80
CA VAL A 20 -13.38 -10.13 8.62
C VAL A 20 -12.09 -10.91 8.53
N SER A 21 -11.08 -10.32 7.89
CA SER A 21 -9.71 -10.86 7.85
C SER A 21 -9.24 -11.09 9.26
N ARG A 22 -8.71 -12.28 9.56
CA ARG A 22 -8.06 -12.50 10.87
C ARG A 22 -6.76 -11.70 10.90
N PRO A 23 -6.42 -11.06 12.04
CA PRO A 23 -5.09 -10.47 12.19
C PRO A 23 -4.04 -11.58 12.06
N VAL A 24 -2.97 -11.28 11.34
CA VAL A 24 -1.84 -12.19 11.12
C VAL A 24 -0.57 -11.45 11.52
N CYS A 25 0.31 -12.11 12.28
CA CYS A 25 1.64 -11.59 12.55
C CYS A 25 2.50 -11.71 11.29
N VAL A 26 3.14 -10.60 10.90
CA VAL A 26 4.06 -10.54 9.76
C VAL A 26 5.39 -9.97 10.25
N GLU A 27 6.48 -10.66 9.91
CA GLU A 27 7.82 -10.16 10.19
C GLU A 27 8.19 -9.07 9.17
N VAL A 28 8.32 -7.84 9.65
CA VAL A 28 8.73 -6.68 8.85
C VAL A 28 10.12 -6.23 9.31
N PRO A 29 11.05 -5.94 8.39
CA PRO A 29 12.35 -5.39 8.76
C PRO A 29 12.21 -4.01 9.40
N SER A 30 13.14 -3.65 10.27
CA SER A 30 13.20 -2.30 10.84
C SER A 30 13.65 -1.28 9.81
N ASP A 31 13.19 -0.05 10.00
CA ASP A 31 13.76 1.12 9.35
C ASP A 31 15.24 1.25 9.73
N THR A 32 16.07 1.59 8.74
CA THR A 32 17.53 1.69 8.86
C THR A 32 18.02 3.13 8.95
N GLU A 33 17.16 4.11 8.69
CA GLU A 33 17.51 5.52 8.72
C GLU A 33 16.71 6.24 9.80
N ALA A 34 17.40 7.04 10.61
CA ALA A 34 16.77 7.87 11.64
C ALA A 34 17.19 9.34 11.49
N VAL A 35 16.32 10.23 11.95
CA VAL A 35 16.59 11.68 11.91
C VAL A 35 17.08 12.14 13.27
N LEU A 36 18.14 12.95 13.27
CA LEU A 36 18.72 13.56 14.47
C LEU A 36 17.65 14.26 15.33
N GLY A 37 17.65 13.98 16.63
CA GLY A 37 16.77 14.61 17.62
C GLY A 37 15.34 14.09 17.63
N ASN A 38 14.92 13.29 16.65
CA ASN A 38 13.60 12.70 16.60
C ASN A 38 13.56 11.35 17.32
N PRO A 39 12.37 10.90 17.77
CA PRO A 39 12.18 9.54 18.24
C PRO A 39 12.28 8.54 17.08
N MET A 40 12.86 7.38 17.35
CA MET A 40 13.02 6.29 16.37
C MET A 40 12.65 4.96 16.99
N LYS A 41 11.87 4.14 16.28
CA LYS A 41 11.54 2.76 16.69
C LYS A 41 12.48 1.78 15.99
N LEU A 42 13.20 0.97 16.76
CA LEU A 42 13.90 -0.20 16.24
C LEU A 42 12.93 -1.38 16.25
N THR A 43 12.47 -1.77 15.07
CA THR A 43 11.43 -2.79 14.93
C THR A 43 12.04 -4.19 14.99
N CYS A 44 11.64 -4.98 15.99
CA CYS A 44 12.00 -6.40 16.09
C CYS A 44 10.72 -7.21 16.29
N ILE A 45 10.27 -7.85 15.21
CA ILE A 45 9.10 -8.73 15.22
C ILE A 45 9.59 -10.16 15.00
N SER A 46 9.18 -11.05 15.91
CA SER A 46 9.42 -12.49 15.78
C SER A 46 8.07 -13.18 15.90
N CYS A 47 7.50 -13.64 14.79
CA CYS A 47 6.17 -14.22 14.82
C CYS A 47 6.21 -15.66 15.33
N MET A 48 5.24 -16.02 16.17
CA MET A 48 5.09 -17.40 16.61
C MET A 48 4.43 -18.20 15.48
N LYS A 49 4.91 -19.43 15.23
CA LYS A 49 4.27 -20.31 14.23
C LYS A 49 2.83 -20.67 14.61
N ARG A 50 2.53 -20.65 15.91
CA ARG A 50 1.26 -21.03 16.49
C ARG A 50 0.98 -20.07 17.65
N GLU A 51 -0.04 -19.23 17.52
CA GLU A 51 -0.36 -18.15 18.46
C GLU A 51 -1.06 -18.66 19.72
N GLU A 52 -1.78 -19.77 19.63
CA GLU A 52 -2.50 -20.38 20.75
C GLU A 52 -1.61 -21.04 21.81
N VAL A 53 -0.28 -21.15 21.57
CA VAL A 53 0.65 -21.78 22.51
C VAL A 53 1.31 -20.72 23.36
N ASN A 54 1.20 -20.85 24.67
CA ASN A 54 1.88 -19.97 25.62
C ASN A 54 3.40 -20.25 25.65
N ALA A 55 4.19 -19.19 25.59
CA ALA A 55 5.64 -19.25 25.70
C ALA A 55 6.17 -18.17 26.65
N GLU A 56 7.13 -18.54 27.49
CA GLU A 56 7.92 -17.58 28.23
C GLU A 56 8.93 -16.95 27.27
N THR A 57 8.89 -15.63 27.13
CA THR A 57 9.71 -14.89 26.17
C THR A 57 10.69 -14.00 26.91
N ARG A 58 11.96 -14.12 26.56
CA ARG A 58 13.05 -13.25 26.99
C ARG A 58 13.68 -12.60 25.75
N VAL A 59 14.00 -11.31 25.85
CA VAL A 59 14.55 -10.54 24.74
C VAL A 59 15.78 -9.78 25.19
N ASP A 60 16.89 -10.03 24.51
CA ASP A 60 18.17 -9.40 24.80
C ASP A 60 18.51 -8.47 23.62
N TRP A 61 18.62 -7.17 23.91
CA TRP A 61 19.03 -6.16 22.93
C TRP A 61 20.49 -5.78 23.17
N THR A 62 21.32 -5.95 22.14
CA THR A 62 22.75 -5.65 22.19
C THR A 62 23.17 -4.70 21.06
N TYR A 63 24.10 -3.80 21.39
CA TYR A 63 24.78 -2.95 20.43
C TYR A 63 26.07 -3.65 19.99
N VAL A 64 26.21 -3.88 18.70
CA VAL A 64 27.39 -4.52 18.13
C VAL A 64 28.35 -3.43 17.68
N THR A 65 29.50 -3.36 18.35
CA THR A 65 30.57 -2.43 18.01
C THR A 65 31.28 -2.89 16.72
N SER A 66 32.03 -1.98 16.07
CA SER A 66 32.79 -2.32 14.85
C SER A 66 33.81 -3.47 15.03
N ASN A 67 34.26 -3.72 16.26
CA ASN A 67 35.13 -4.86 16.62
C ASN A 67 34.37 -6.16 16.89
N ASN A 68 33.05 -6.19 16.65
CA ASN A 68 32.15 -7.30 16.94
C ASN A 68 31.98 -7.62 18.45
N ASP A 69 32.25 -6.63 19.30
CA ASP A 69 31.91 -6.68 20.73
C ASP A 69 30.42 -6.39 20.93
N GLU A 70 29.75 -7.18 21.75
CA GLU A 70 28.33 -7.03 22.05
C GLU A 70 28.11 -6.34 23.39
N ILE A 71 27.52 -5.16 23.36
CA ILE A 71 27.23 -4.35 24.55
C ILE A 71 25.74 -4.44 24.86
N PRO A 72 25.32 -5.00 26.00
CA PRO A 72 23.91 -5.10 26.34
C PRO A 72 23.32 -3.71 26.62
N MET A 73 22.14 -3.45 26.06
CA MET A 73 21.46 -2.15 26.16
C MET A 73 20.13 -2.25 26.89
N PHE A 74 19.36 -3.30 26.59
CA PHE A 74 18.01 -3.47 27.10
C PHE A 74 17.70 -4.97 27.25
N LEU A 75 17.01 -5.32 28.32
CA LEU A 75 16.61 -6.68 28.61
C LEU A 75 15.11 -6.72 28.89
N TYR A 76 14.41 -7.66 28.27
CA TYR A 76 13.05 -8.01 28.65
C TYR A 76 13.06 -9.43 29.24
N ASP A 77 12.75 -9.54 30.52
CA ASP A 77 12.60 -10.83 31.22
C ASP A 77 11.41 -10.74 32.17
N GLY A 78 10.22 -11.04 31.65
CA GLY A 78 8.93 -10.81 32.31
C GLY A 78 8.55 -9.32 32.48
N GLN A 79 9.52 -8.44 32.65
CA GLN A 79 9.40 -6.98 32.70
C GLN A 79 10.54 -6.31 31.92
N PRO A 80 10.31 -5.10 31.39
CA PRO A 80 11.35 -4.32 30.72
C PRO A 80 12.37 -3.76 31.72
N HIS A 81 13.66 -4.01 31.45
CA HIS A 81 14.78 -3.55 32.26
C HIS A 81 15.81 -2.82 31.38
N ASP A 82 16.15 -1.59 31.79
CA ASP A 82 17.29 -0.85 31.23
C ASP A 82 18.60 -1.41 31.77
N VAL A 83 19.53 -1.73 30.88
CA VAL A 83 20.89 -2.16 31.26
C VAL A 83 21.77 -0.93 31.50
N ALA A 84 22.72 -1.03 32.43
CA ALA A 84 23.69 0.03 32.67
C ALA A 84 24.56 0.26 31.43
N GLY A 85 24.68 1.51 30.98
CA GLY A 85 25.45 1.84 29.79
C GLY A 85 25.05 3.19 29.19
N PRO A 86 25.58 3.53 27.99
CA PRO A 86 25.33 4.81 27.33
C PRO A 86 23.89 5.00 26.84
N PHE A 87 23.08 3.93 26.85
CA PHE A 87 21.69 3.95 26.38
C PHE A 87 20.65 4.03 27.51
N LYS A 88 21.09 3.91 28.77
CA LYS A 88 20.21 3.88 29.94
C LYS A 88 19.34 5.14 30.02
N GLY A 89 18.02 4.96 30.20
CA GLY A 89 17.05 6.06 30.32
C GLY A 89 16.69 6.78 29.01
N ARG A 90 17.30 6.40 27.87
CA ARG A 90 16.96 6.93 26.54
C ARG A 90 16.07 6.00 25.73
N LEU A 91 16.02 4.72 26.11
CA LEU A 91 15.23 3.68 25.48
C LEU A 91 13.85 3.55 26.13
N LEU A 92 12.89 3.13 25.34
CA LEU A 92 11.51 2.85 25.74
C LEU A 92 11.07 1.52 25.15
N TRP A 93 10.46 0.69 25.97
CA TRP A 93 9.80 -0.52 25.50
C TRP A 93 8.58 -0.17 24.63
N ASN A 94 8.54 -0.69 23.41
CA ASN A 94 7.41 -0.50 22.48
C ASN A 94 6.97 -1.86 21.88
N GLY A 95 7.01 -2.90 22.70
CA GLY A 95 6.56 -4.24 22.34
C GLY A 95 5.07 -4.46 22.62
N SER A 96 4.52 -5.48 21.97
CA SER A 96 3.12 -5.88 22.08
C SER A 96 2.89 -6.79 23.29
N LYS A 97 1.62 -6.91 23.72
CA LYS A 97 1.24 -7.71 24.91
C LYS A 97 1.47 -9.22 24.72
N ASP A 98 1.32 -9.69 23.48
CA ASP A 98 1.57 -11.06 23.03
C ASP A 98 3.06 -11.35 22.79
N LEU A 99 3.95 -10.36 22.96
CA LEU A 99 5.41 -10.50 22.83
C LEU A 99 5.86 -11.04 21.46
N GLN A 100 5.05 -10.80 20.42
CA GLN A 100 5.42 -11.03 19.02
C GLN A 100 6.18 -9.82 18.45
N ASP A 101 5.73 -8.60 18.77
CA ASP A 101 6.49 -7.36 18.60
C ASP A 101 7.28 -7.09 19.89
N VAL A 102 8.60 -7.09 19.80
CA VAL A 102 9.53 -6.88 20.92
C VAL A 102 10.45 -5.69 20.67
N SER A 103 9.91 -4.70 19.96
CA SER A 103 10.61 -3.49 19.56
C SER A 103 10.91 -2.55 20.72
N ILE A 104 12.01 -1.83 20.57
CA ILE A 104 12.40 -0.72 21.46
C ILE A 104 12.38 0.60 20.67
N SER A 105 12.25 1.71 21.37
CA SER A 105 12.26 3.04 20.78
C SER A 105 13.21 3.98 21.50
N PHE A 106 13.96 4.76 20.74
CA PHE A 106 14.73 5.88 21.22
C PHE A 106 13.82 7.08 21.40
N ARG A 107 13.92 7.77 22.55
CA ARG A 107 13.22 9.04 22.77
C ARG A 107 13.79 10.17 21.90
N ASN A 108 15.11 10.32 21.93
CA ASN A 108 15.85 11.32 21.16
C ASN A 108 17.10 10.64 20.59
N VAL A 109 17.17 10.56 19.26
CA VAL A 109 18.31 9.98 18.55
C VAL A 109 19.45 10.99 18.41
N THR A 110 20.69 10.54 18.59
CA THR A 110 21.93 11.32 18.41
C THR A 110 22.81 10.72 17.32
N LEU A 111 23.72 11.49 16.73
CA LEU A 111 24.62 10.98 15.68
C LEU A 111 25.48 9.79 16.14
N ASN A 112 25.81 9.74 17.44
CA ASN A 112 26.59 8.67 18.07
C ASN A 112 25.81 7.36 18.21
N ASP A 113 24.49 7.37 18.00
CA ASP A 113 23.67 6.16 18.03
C ASP A 113 23.72 5.41 16.68
N THR A 114 24.47 5.92 15.68
CA THR A 114 24.74 5.22 14.43
C THR A 114 25.54 3.94 14.68
N GLY A 115 25.05 2.80 14.23
CA GLY A 115 25.72 1.52 14.40
C GLY A 115 24.82 0.32 14.17
N THR A 116 25.27 -0.85 14.62
CA THR A 116 24.56 -2.12 14.43
C THR A 116 23.92 -2.58 15.73
N TYR A 117 22.65 -2.89 15.66
CA TYR A 117 21.81 -3.33 16.77
C TYR A 117 21.38 -4.76 16.53
N LYS A 118 21.46 -5.60 17.56
CA LYS A 118 21.04 -6.99 17.52
C LYS A 118 19.93 -7.21 18.54
N CYS A 119 18.86 -7.86 18.09
CA CYS A 119 17.74 -8.30 18.90
C CYS A 119 17.77 -9.83 18.95
N GLU A 120 18.00 -10.41 20.11
CA GLU A 120 17.90 -11.85 20.34
C GLU A 120 16.63 -12.17 21.12
N VAL A 121 15.78 -13.01 20.53
CA VAL A 121 14.51 -13.44 21.10
C VAL A 121 14.63 -14.90 21.51
N PHE A 122 14.51 -15.15 22.80
CA PHE A 122 14.48 -16.47 23.39
C PHE A 122 13.05 -16.81 23.79
N ARG A 123 12.56 -17.97 23.35
CA ARG A 123 11.24 -18.46 23.74
C ARG A 123 11.34 -19.87 24.27
N GLN A 124 10.77 -20.07 25.45
CA GLN A 124 10.57 -21.39 26.02
C GLN A 124 9.08 -21.70 25.96
N PHE A 125 8.71 -22.68 25.13
CA PHE A 125 7.32 -23.12 25.05
C PHE A 125 7.08 -24.14 26.15
N ASN A 126 5.92 -24.05 26.80
CA ASN A 126 5.51 -24.99 27.82
C ASN A 126 4.42 -25.91 27.25
N PHE A 127 4.78 -27.14 26.90
CA PHE A 127 3.83 -28.21 26.57
C PHE A 127 3.84 -29.26 27.68
N ASP A 128 2.72 -29.99 27.83
CA ASP A 128 2.53 -30.98 28.91
C ASP A 128 3.63 -32.06 28.97
N SER A 129 4.26 -32.39 27.85
CA SER A 129 5.22 -33.50 27.73
C SER A 129 6.66 -33.07 27.42
N TYR A 130 6.89 -31.84 26.95
CA TYR A 130 8.23 -31.34 26.62
C TYR A 130 8.27 -29.81 26.56
N THR A 131 9.44 -29.23 26.83
CA THR A 131 9.64 -27.78 26.81
C THR A 131 10.69 -27.40 25.75
N PRO A 132 10.29 -27.16 24.48
CA PRO A 132 11.24 -26.81 23.45
C PRO A 132 11.68 -25.34 23.59
N PHE A 133 12.91 -25.08 23.20
CA PHE A 133 13.52 -23.75 23.21
C PHE A 133 13.70 -23.24 21.77
N TYR A 134 13.35 -21.98 21.54
CA TYR A 134 13.56 -21.27 20.29
C TYR A 134 14.45 -20.05 20.53
N ARG A 135 15.40 -19.86 19.62
CA ARG A 135 16.27 -18.68 19.55
C ARG A 135 16.11 -18.07 18.16
N GLY A 136 15.71 -16.81 18.11
CA GLY A 136 15.69 -16.01 16.90
C GLY A 136 16.58 -14.79 17.07
N GLU A 137 17.27 -14.37 16.02
CA GLU A 137 18.08 -13.16 16.01
C GLU A 137 17.69 -12.26 14.83
N LYS A 138 17.73 -10.95 15.05
CA LYS A 138 17.54 -9.93 14.01
C LYS A 138 18.61 -8.86 14.16
N ILE A 139 19.23 -8.50 13.05
CA ILE A 139 20.29 -7.49 12.99
C ILE A 139 19.74 -6.27 12.25
N ILE A 140 19.94 -5.09 12.83
CA ILE A 140 19.47 -3.80 12.33
C ILE A 140 20.65 -2.85 12.24
N ASN A 141 20.90 -2.32 11.04
CA ASN A 141 21.94 -1.31 10.83
C ASN A 141 21.30 0.07 10.79
N LEU A 142 21.53 0.86 11.82
CA LEU A 142 20.95 2.19 11.97
C LEU A 142 21.96 3.26 11.53
N VAL A 143 21.51 4.14 10.63
CA VAL A 143 22.26 5.32 10.19
C VAL A 143 21.46 6.57 10.57
N VAL A 144 22.07 7.44 11.38
CA VAL A 144 21.44 8.70 11.79
C VAL A 144 21.84 9.81 10.82
N ARG A 145 20.85 10.47 10.23
CA ARG A 145 21.02 11.62 9.32
C ARG A 145 20.41 12.87 9.95
N GLU A 146 20.92 14.04 9.56
CA GLU A 146 20.34 15.33 10.00
C GLU A 146 18.98 15.61 9.37
N LYS A 147 18.75 15.11 8.14
CA LYS A 147 17.52 15.31 7.38
C LYS A 147 16.97 13.96 6.92
N ALA A 148 15.65 13.81 6.97
CA ALA A 148 14.97 12.64 6.46
C ALA A 148 15.26 12.43 4.96
N PRO A 149 15.51 11.18 4.51
CA PRO A 149 15.52 10.88 3.09
C PRO A 149 14.13 11.18 2.50
N GLN A 150 14.09 11.63 1.25
CA GLN A 150 12.83 11.82 0.54
C GLN A 150 12.46 10.50 -0.13
N ASP A 151 11.23 10.03 0.06
CA ASP A 151 10.74 8.79 -0.55
C ASP A 151 10.62 8.95 -2.07
N THR A 152 11.71 8.64 -2.77
CA THR A 152 11.79 8.72 -4.24
C THR A 152 10.76 7.82 -4.92
N THR A 153 10.44 6.68 -4.32
CA THR A 153 9.41 5.75 -4.80
C THR A 153 8.01 6.37 -4.75
N ALA A 154 7.69 7.09 -3.67
CA ALA A 154 6.39 7.74 -3.51
C ALA A 154 6.25 8.91 -4.51
N LEU A 155 7.32 9.70 -4.67
CA LEU A 155 7.35 10.77 -5.66
C LEU A 155 7.19 10.22 -7.09
N TYR A 156 7.87 9.11 -7.42
CA TYR A 156 7.78 8.51 -8.75
C TYR A 156 6.38 7.95 -9.05
N SER A 157 5.75 7.27 -8.09
CA SER A 157 4.40 6.71 -8.27
C SER A 157 3.35 7.80 -8.46
N GLU A 158 3.48 8.92 -7.75
CA GLU A 158 2.64 10.11 -7.93
C GLU A 158 2.78 10.70 -9.33
N ILE A 159 4.02 10.92 -9.80
CA ILE A 159 4.28 11.45 -11.15
C ILE A 159 3.74 10.49 -12.22
N MET A 160 4.00 9.20 -12.10
CA MET A 160 3.51 8.19 -13.06
C MET A 160 1.99 8.14 -13.11
N MET A 161 1.29 8.29 -11.99
CA MET A 161 -0.16 8.39 -11.95
C MET A 161 -0.65 9.57 -12.80
N TYR A 162 -0.09 10.77 -12.63
CA TYR A 162 -0.48 11.94 -13.41
C TYR A 162 -0.19 11.78 -14.90
N VAL A 163 0.97 11.21 -15.27
CA VAL A 163 1.32 10.96 -16.68
C VAL A 163 0.30 10.02 -17.35
N LEU A 164 -0.07 8.93 -16.67
CA LEU A 164 -1.08 8.00 -17.17
C LEU A 164 -2.45 8.66 -17.31
N LEU A 165 -2.86 9.49 -16.35
CA LEU A 165 -4.12 10.24 -16.42
C LEU A 165 -4.15 11.20 -17.61
N VAL A 166 -3.09 11.98 -17.84
CA VAL A 166 -3.02 12.93 -18.97
C VAL A 166 -3.02 12.18 -20.31
N PHE A 167 -2.28 11.08 -20.42
CA PHE A 167 -2.24 10.29 -21.65
C PHE A 167 -3.59 9.64 -21.97
N LEU A 168 -4.24 9.02 -20.98
CA LEU A 168 -5.54 8.38 -21.16
C LEU A 168 -6.64 9.40 -21.47
N THR A 169 -6.64 10.56 -20.79
CA THR A 169 -7.62 11.63 -21.08
C THR A 169 -7.42 12.20 -22.49
N PHE A 170 -6.18 12.46 -22.90
CA PHE A 170 -5.88 12.89 -24.27
C PHE A 170 -6.34 11.87 -25.30
N TRP A 171 -6.05 10.58 -25.09
CA TRP A 171 -6.50 9.50 -25.97
C TRP A 171 -8.04 9.47 -26.10
N LEU A 172 -8.77 9.56 -24.98
CA LEU A 172 -10.23 9.62 -24.98
C LEU A 172 -10.77 10.84 -25.71
N VAL A 173 -10.14 12.01 -25.56
CA VAL A 173 -10.52 13.23 -26.30
C VAL A 173 -10.31 13.06 -27.79
N VAL A 174 -9.20 12.42 -28.22
CA VAL A 174 -8.95 12.12 -29.64
C VAL A 174 -10.01 11.17 -30.19
N GLU A 175 -10.33 10.08 -29.49
CA GLU A 175 -11.39 9.14 -29.87
C GLU A 175 -12.76 9.81 -29.91
N MET A 176 -13.08 10.68 -28.94
CA MET A 176 -14.30 11.47 -28.91
C MET A 176 -14.41 12.39 -30.13
N ILE A 177 -13.34 13.13 -30.47
CA ILE A 177 -13.31 14.02 -31.65
C ILE A 177 -13.41 13.20 -32.94
N TYR A 178 -12.71 12.07 -33.01
CA TYR A 178 -12.74 11.18 -34.17
C TYR A 178 -14.15 10.63 -34.40
N CYS A 179 -14.79 10.08 -33.36
CA CYS A 179 -16.17 9.59 -33.41
C CYS A 179 -17.15 10.71 -33.76
N TYR A 180 -17.01 11.88 -33.14
CA TYR A 180 -17.86 13.03 -33.43
C TYR A 180 -17.80 13.45 -34.90
N ARG A 181 -16.58 13.61 -35.44
CA ARG A 181 -16.39 13.96 -36.86
C ARG A 181 -16.88 12.88 -37.82
N LYS A 182 -16.79 11.62 -37.41
CA LYS A 182 -17.28 10.49 -38.22
C LYS A 182 -18.80 10.49 -38.28
N ILE A 183 -19.47 10.70 -37.14
CA ILE A 183 -20.94 10.75 -37.05
C ILE A 183 -21.48 11.98 -37.79
N SER A 184 -20.85 13.15 -37.61
CA SER A 184 -21.31 14.36 -38.30
C SER A 184 -21.28 14.21 -39.82
N LYS A 185 -20.23 13.56 -40.36
CA LYS A 185 -20.16 13.25 -41.80
C LYS A 185 -21.21 12.26 -42.27
N SER A 186 -21.58 11.27 -41.45
CA SER A 186 -22.66 10.34 -41.80
C SER A 186 -24.04 10.99 -41.73
N ASP A 187 -24.27 11.92 -40.81
CA ASP A 187 -25.54 12.65 -40.69
C ASP A 187 -25.76 13.59 -41.88
N GLU A 188 -24.73 14.32 -42.32
CA GLU A 188 -24.77 15.14 -43.56
C GLU A 188 -25.15 14.29 -44.78
N GLN A 189 -24.54 13.10 -44.94
CA GLN A 189 -24.83 12.19 -46.06
C GLN A 189 -26.25 11.57 -45.99
N THR A 190 -26.76 11.34 -44.78
CA THR A 190 -28.13 10.83 -44.57
C THR A 190 -29.17 11.90 -44.88
N GLN A 191 -28.85 13.17 -44.62
CA GLN A 191 -29.71 14.30 -44.94
C GLN A 191 -29.73 14.59 -46.44
N ASP A 192 -28.58 14.60 -47.12
CA ASP A 192 -28.50 14.80 -48.58
C ASP A 192 -29.28 13.71 -49.34
N SER A 193 -29.14 12.45 -48.93
CA SER A 193 -29.92 11.34 -49.52
C SER A 193 -31.42 11.47 -49.26
N ALA A 194 -31.85 11.86 -48.05
CA ALA A 194 -33.26 12.11 -47.76
C ALA A 194 -33.85 13.29 -48.54
N THR A 195 -33.08 14.36 -48.78
CA THR A 195 -33.52 15.47 -49.65
C THR A 195 -33.60 15.09 -51.13
N ASP A 196 -32.74 14.20 -51.62
CA ASP A 196 -32.79 13.69 -53.00
C ASP A 196 -34.08 12.87 -53.25
N TYR A 197 -34.57 12.14 -52.23
CA TYR A 197 -35.88 11.46 -52.30
C TYR A 197 -37.10 12.39 -52.21
N LEU A 198 -36.93 13.60 -51.66
CA LEU A 198 -38.01 14.60 -51.52
C LEU A 198 -38.04 15.63 -52.66
N ALA A 199 -37.01 15.67 -53.51
CA ALA A 199 -37.00 16.46 -54.73
C ALA A 199 -37.93 15.82 -55.79
N ILE A 200 -39.24 16.05 -55.66
CA ILE A 200 -40.23 15.76 -56.70
C ILE A 200 -39.94 16.69 -57.90
N PRO A 201 -39.63 16.19 -59.11
CA PRO A 201 -39.59 17.04 -60.29
C PRO A 201 -41.02 17.38 -60.68
N SER A 202 -41.47 18.59 -60.35
CA SER A 202 -42.72 19.13 -60.86
C SER A 202 -42.50 19.76 -62.24
N GLU A 203 -42.69 18.99 -63.31
CA GLU A 203 -43.24 19.58 -64.54
C GLU A 203 -43.84 18.53 -65.46
N ASN A 204 -45.17 18.49 -65.48
CA ASN A 204 -45.95 17.95 -66.59
C ASN A 204 -46.61 19.15 -67.26
N LYS A 205 -46.18 19.54 -68.47
CA LYS A 205 -46.96 20.42 -69.34
C LYS A 205 -46.66 20.21 -70.82
N GLU A 206 -47.60 19.51 -71.45
CA GLU A 206 -48.14 19.72 -72.81
C GLU A 206 -47.26 19.37 -74.03
N ASN A 207 -47.43 18.13 -74.51
CA ASN A 207 -47.28 17.80 -75.93
C ASN A 207 -48.49 18.34 -76.70
N LEU A 208 -48.26 19.32 -77.59
CA LEU A 208 -49.17 19.62 -78.69
C LEU A 208 -48.32 19.98 -79.92
N ALA A 209 -48.06 18.98 -80.77
CA ALA A 209 -47.49 19.19 -82.09
C ALA A 209 -48.13 18.20 -83.09
N ALA A 210 -48.97 18.76 -83.93
CA ALA A 210 -49.37 18.26 -85.25
C ALA A 210 -49.58 19.52 -86.12
N PRO A 211 -49.54 19.48 -87.46
CA PRO A 211 -49.05 18.43 -88.38
C PRO A 211 -48.22 18.97 -89.60
N VAL A 212 -47.62 18.04 -90.35
CA VAL A 212 -47.56 17.96 -91.85
C VAL A 212 -46.67 18.92 -92.69
N THR A 213 -46.08 18.30 -93.74
CA THR A 213 -45.46 18.80 -94.99
C THR A 213 -44.12 19.53 -94.87
N GLU A 214 -43.10 19.27 -95.70
CA GLU A 214 -43.01 18.68 -97.05
C GLU A 214 -41.66 17.97 -97.20
#